data_AF-A0A5C6BQ57-F1
#
_entry.id   AF-A0A5C6BQ57-F1
#
_cell.length_a   1.000
_cell.length_b   1.000
_cell.length_c   1.000
_cell.angle_alpha   90.00
_cell.angle_beta   90.00
_cell.angle_gamma   90.00
#
_symmetry.space_group_name_H-M   'P 1'
#
loop_
_entity.id
_entity.type
_entity.pdbx_description
1 polymer ?
#
loop_
_entity_poly.entity_id
_entity_poly.type
_entity_poly.pdbx_seq_one_letter_code
_entity_poly.pdbx_strand_id
1 'polypeptide(L)'
;MKNFPIVLHKPETVLRRGPAGIRSSTVWTQEDSDIVAHFIQVRAQISRSLWLQKECTFNSCGNSRPGTFPDLESFVYVAVYFRQLFAHKDRLFTDACDRYIRAVDSPAKMAWMAKEREAGLNYWKSPGLIVPTHTTEDLFNAMLYGTHLIHSLPATSKRHLDTFRVILNNTPQKKLLFEVHGSLRTVLNYVSAAAVVMHQDFAEWLNTGAAPPPEIMWPESVFLSDVVNGKAPSNDDDVEHF
;
A
#
# COMPACT_ATOMS: atom_id res chain seq x y z
N MET A 1 23.29 -13.46 20.86
CA MET A 1 22.90 -12.67 19.67
C MET A 1 23.33 -11.23 19.87
N LYS A 2 23.95 -10.57 18.88
CA LYS A 2 24.26 -9.14 18.97
C LYS A 2 22.95 -8.35 18.91
N ASN A 3 22.66 -7.55 19.94
CA ASN A 3 21.50 -6.66 19.96
C ASN A 3 21.76 -5.47 19.03
N PHE A 4 21.38 -5.59 17.76
CA PHE A 4 21.39 -4.46 16.84
C PHE A 4 20.23 -3.50 17.16
N PRO A 5 20.47 -2.18 17.08
CA PRO A 5 19.43 -1.19 17.31
C PRO A 5 18.35 -1.32 16.22
N ILE A 6 17.10 -1.21 16.65
CA ILE A 6 15.94 -1.09 15.75
C ILE A 6 15.81 0.38 15.38
N VAL A 7 15.82 0.67 14.08
CA VAL A 7 15.66 2.03 13.56
C VAL A 7 14.28 2.12 12.92
N LEU A 8 13.51 3.14 13.32
CA LEU A 8 12.19 3.40 12.73
C LEU A 8 12.32 3.69 11.23
N HIS A 9 11.31 3.31 10.44
CA HIS A 9 11.28 3.49 8.97
C HIS A 9 12.35 2.72 8.19
N LYS A 10 13.11 1.84 8.87
CA LYS A 10 14.12 0.98 8.28
C LYS A 10 13.77 -0.49 8.53
N PRO A 11 12.91 -1.10 7.69
CA PRO A 11 12.42 -2.46 7.90
C PRO A 11 13.58 -3.47 7.96
N GLU A 12 14.69 -3.23 7.27
CA GLU A 12 15.87 -4.08 7.33
C GLU A 12 16.44 -4.22 8.74
N THR A 13 16.25 -3.26 9.64
CA THR A 13 16.76 -3.35 11.02
C THR A 13 15.96 -4.31 11.89
N VAL A 14 14.68 -4.49 11.58
CA VAL A 14 13.80 -5.44 12.29
C VAL A 14 13.82 -6.82 11.63
N LEU A 15 13.90 -6.89 10.30
CA LEU A 15 13.97 -8.15 9.53
C LEU A 15 15.20 -9.00 9.84
N ARG A 16 16.33 -8.36 10.18
CA ARG A 16 17.59 -9.04 10.60
C ARG A 16 17.43 -9.92 11.83
N ARG A 17 16.35 -9.77 12.60
CA ARG A 17 16.06 -10.59 13.78
C ARG A 17 15.48 -11.96 13.42
N GLY A 18 15.19 -12.18 12.13
CA GLY A 18 14.53 -13.39 11.65
C GLY A 18 13.01 -13.36 11.89
N PRO A 19 12.30 -14.41 11.44
CA PRO A 19 10.87 -14.50 11.66
C PRO A 19 10.55 -14.61 13.16
N ALA A 20 9.47 -13.98 13.58
CA ALA A 20 8.92 -14.13 14.93
C ALA A 20 7.80 -15.16 14.92
N GLY A 21 7.63 -15.91 16.02
CA GLY A 21 6.50 -16.83 16.18
C GLY A 21 5.17 -16.11 16.36
N ILE A 22 4.09 -16.89 16.49
CA ILE A 22 2.76 -16.39 16.85
C ILE A 22 2.53 -16.58 18.35
N ARG A 23 2.04 -15.55 19.05
CA ARG A 23 1.81 -15.59 20.51
C ARG A 23 0.79 -16.65 20.91
N SER A 24 -0.24 -16.80 20.08
CA SER A 24 -1.31 -17.76 20.28
C SER A 24 -2.00 -18.04 18.95
N SER A 25 -1.81 -19.24 18.43
CA SER A 25 -2.48 -19.69 17.20
C SER A 25 -3.99 -19.74 17.35
N THR A 26 -4.51 -19.92 18.57
CA THR A 26 -5.95 -19.92 18.85
C THR A 26 -6.61 -18.55 18.69
N VAL A 27 -5.82 -17.46 18.66
CA VAL A 27 -6.33 -16.09 18.45
C VAL A 27 -6.35 -15.71 16.97
N TRP A 28 -5.61 -16.45 16.14
CA TRP A 28 -5.46 -16.16 14.73
C TRP A 28 -6.50 -16.90 13.90
N THR A 29 -7.36 -16.15 13.24
CA THR A 29 -8.49 -16.71 12.49
C THR A 29 -8.20 -16.84 10.99
N GLN A 30 -9.10 -17.49 10.26
CA GLN A 30 -9.09 -17.48 8.79
C GLN A 30 -9.15 -16.04 8.26
N GLU A 31 -10.05 -15.22 8.81
CA GLU A 31 -10.21 -13.82 8.44
C GLU A 31 -8.90 -13.02 8.66
N ASP A 32 -8.15 -13.30 9.72
CA ASP A 32 -6.86 -12.64 9.95
C ASP A 32 -5.85 -12.97 8.84
N SER A 33 -5.81 -14.24 8.42
CA SER A 33 -4.96 -14.72 7.32
C SER A 33 -5.35 -14.07 6.01
N ASP A 34 -6.65 -14.00 5.73
CA ASP A 34 -7.20 -13.38 4.52
C ASP A 34 -6.89 -11.88 4.44
N ILE A 35 -7.06 -11.15 5.55
CA ILE A 35 -6.77 -9.71 5.61
C ILE A 35 -5.27 -9.44 5.41
N VAL A 36 -4.39 -10.19 6.07
CA VAL A 36 -2.93 -9.99 5.92
C VAL A 36 -2.47 -10.38 4.52
N ALA A 37 -2.96 -11.49 3.97
CA ALA A 37 -2.67 -11.89 2.60
C ALA A 37 -3.15 -10.83 1.60
N HIS A 38 -4.37 -10.31 1.78
CA HIS A 38 -4.93 -9.28 0.92
C HIS A 38 -4.11 -7.98 0.98
N PHE A 39 -3.66 -7.58 2.17
CA PHE A 39 -2.77 -6.42 2.34
C PHE A 39 -1.43 -6.59 1.61
N ILE A 40 -0.76 -7.73 1.78
CA ILE A 40 0.50 -8.04 1.10
C ILE A 40 0.31 -8.02 -0.42
N GLN A 41 -0.80 -8.61 -0.90
CA GLN A 41 -1.14 -8.63 -2.31
C GLN A 41 -1.39 -7.23 -2.87
N VAL A 42 -2.23 -6.42 -2.21
CA VAL A 42 -2.51 -5.03 -2.63
C VAL A 42 -1.21 -4.23 -2.74
N ARG A 43 -0.30 -4.37 -1.78
CA ARG A 43 1.04 -3.75 -1.87
C ARG A 43 1.84 -4.27 -3.06
N ALA A 44 1.79 -5.57 -3.34
CA ALA A 44 2.49 -6.17 -4.48
C ALA A 44 1.95 -5.65 -5.82
N GLN A 45 0.63 -5.48 -5.95
CA GLN A 45 0.00 -4.91 -7.15
C GLN A 45 0.42 -3.47 -7.41
N ILE A 46 0.42 -2.62 -6.38
CA ILE A 46 0.94 -1.25 -6.52
C ILE A 46 2.42 -1.28 -6.92
N SER A 47 3.22 -2.20 -6.34
CA SER A 47 4.66 -2.31 -6.62
C SER A 47 4.96 -2.74 -8.06
N ARG A 48 4.11 -3.58 -8.65
CA ARG A 48 4.22 -4.06 -10.04
C ARG A 48 3.55 -3.13 -11.06
N SER A 49 2.83 -2.11 -10.61
CA SER A 49 2.09 -1.21 -11.49
C SER A 49 3.00 -0.37 -12.38
N LEU A 50 2.52 -0.08 -13.60
CA LEU A 50 3.16 0.88 -14.50
C LEU A 50 3.26 2.29 -13.87
N TRP A 51 2.35 2.64 -12.95
CA TRP A 51 2.41 3.92 -12.25
C TRP A 51 3.67 4.07 -11.40
N LEU A 52 4.11 3.00 -10.73
CA LEU A 52 5.31 3.05 -9.91
C LEU A 52 6.59 2.89 -10.73
N GLN A 53 6.53 2.09 -11.80
CA GLN A 53 7.67 1.78 -12.67
C GLN A 53 8.01 2.92 -13.66
N LYS A 54 7.03 3.71 -14.07
CA LYS A 54 7.27 4.84 -14.99
C LYS A 54 8.11 5.93 -14.32
N GLU A 55 9.14 6.37 -15.02
CA GLU A 55 9.99 7.47 -14.57
C GLU A 55 9.24 8.81 -14.63
N CYS A 56 9.11 9.46 -13.48
CA CYS A 56 8.60 10.82 -13.38
C CYS A 56 9.75 11.80 -13.56
N THR A 57 9.83 12.43 -14.73
CA THR A 57 10.88 13.43 -15.00
C THR A 57 10.34 14.84 -14.82
N PHE A 58 11.07 15.67 -14.08
CA PHE A 58 10.78 17.10 -13.94
C PHE A 58 11.98 17.89 -14.41
N ASN A 59 11.96 18.31 -15.66
CA ASN A 59 13.02 19.16 -16.19
C ASN A 59 12.77 20.61 -15.76
N SER A 60 13.69 21.16 -14.96
CA SER A 60 13.71 22.55 -14.50
C SER A 60 14.28 23.52 -15.55
N CYS A 61 14.63 23.05 -16.74
CA CYS A 61 15.18 23.90 -17.79
C CYS A 61 14.08 24.70 -18.51
N GLY A 62 14.25 26.02 -18.49
CA GLY A 62 13.38 27.00 -19.11
C GLY A 62 12.97 26.61 -20.52
N ASN A 63 11.67 26.75 -20.78
CA ASN A 63 10.99 26.49 -22.04
C ASN A 63 11.01 25.02 -22.52
N SER A 64 9.90 24.33 -22.22
CA SER A 64 9.20 23.40 -23.12
C SER A 64 9.49 21.89 -23.10
N ARG A 65 10.23 21.31 -22.15
CA ARG A 65 10.14 19.84 -21.96
C ARG A 65 9.00 19.49 -21.01
N PRO A 66 7.89 18.88 -21.47
CA PRO A 66 6.85 18.41 -20.57
C PRO A 66 7.43 17.34 -19.65
N GLY A 67 7.30 17.52 -18.34
CA GLY A 67 7.61 16.45 -17.40
C GLY A 67 6.72 15.25 -17.68
N THR A 68 7.27 14.04 -17.55
CA THR A 68 6.51 12.80 -17.72
C THR A 68 5.83 12.44 -16.42
N PHE A 69 4.54 12.13 -16.49
CA PHE A 69 3.78 11.52 -15.41
C PHE A 69 3.19 10.20 -15.90
N PRO A 70 2.91 9.24 -15.00
CA PRO A 70 2.04 8.13 -15.33
C PRO A 70 0.74 8.64 -15.94
N ASP A 71 0.30 7.99 -17.02
CA ASP A 71 -0.99 8.26 -17.63
C ASP A 71 -2.15 7.96 -16.69
N LEU A 72 -3.34 8.39 -17.11
CA LEU A 72 -4.56 8.23 -16.34
C LEU A 72 -4.87 6.77 -16.03
N GLU A 73 -4.68 5.86 -17.00
CA GLU A 73 -4.94 4.43 -16.83
C GLU A 73 -4.06 3.83 -15.73
N SER A 74 -2.76 4.12 -15.79
CA SER A 74 -1.78 3.69 -14.78
C SER A 74 -2.17 4.23 -13.40
N PHE A 75 -2.60 5.49 -13.31
CA PHE A 75 -3.04 6.10 -12.06
C PHE A 75 -4.34 5.47 -11.53
N VAL A 76 -5.35 5.28 -12.37
CA VAL A 76 -6.66 4.71 -11.98
C VAL A 76 -6.46 3.32 -11.38
N TYR A 77 -5.59 2.50 -11.99
CA TYR A 77 -5.24 1.18 -11.47
C TYR A 77 -4.75 1.25 -10.02
N VAL A 78 -3.76 2.09 -9.71
CA VAL A 78 -3.24 2.20 -8.32
C VAL A 78 -4.19 2.94 -7.38
N ALA A 79 -5.02 3.85 -7.90
CA ALA A 79 -5.95 4.62 -7.08
C ALA A 79 -6.98 3.72 -6.39
N VAL A 80 -7.44 2.65 -7.06
CA VAL A 80 -8.33 1.66 -6.43
C VAL A 80 -7.66 1.00 -5.23
N TYR A 81 -6.39 0.61 -5.35
CA TYR A 81 -5.63 -0.02 -4.26
C TYR A 81 -5.31 0.95 -3.12
N PHE A 82 -4.92 2.19 -3.41
CA PHE A 82 -4.73 3.22 -2.38
C PHE A 82 -6.04 3.50 -1.62
N ARG A 83 -7.18 3.48 -2.32
CA ARG A 83 -8.48 3.57 -1.67
C ARG A 83 -8.70 2.40 -0.72
N GLN A 84 -8.44 1.16 -1.12
CA GLN A 84 -8.58 0.00 -0.22
C GLN A 84 -7.68 0.14 1.03
N LEU A 85 -6.46 0.64 0.85
CA LEU A 85 -5.50 0.83 1.95
C LEU A 85 -5.96 1.88 2.98
N PHE A 86 -6.52 3.01 2.53
CA PHE A 86 -6.72 4.20 3.38
C PHE A 86 -8.16 4.70 3.52
N ALA A 87 -9.11 4.26 2.69
CA ALA A 87 -10.48 4.71 2.80
C ALA A 87 -11.07 4.32 4.15
N HIS A 88 -11.86 5.22 4.74
CA HIS A 88 -12.43 5.04 6.08
C HIS A 88 -13.23 3.73 6.27
N LYS A 89 -13.81 3.18 5.19
CA LYS A 89 -14.57 1.92 5.25
C LYS A 89 -13.72 0.67 5.02
N ASP A 90 -12.61 0.78 4.30
CA ASP A 90 -11.81 -0.37 3.89
C ASP A 90 -10.61 -0.57 4.83
N ARG A 91 -9.89 0.53 5.16
CA ARG A 91 -8.83 0.64 6.17
C ARG A 91 -7.80 -0.51 6.20
N LEU A 92 -7.58 -1.18 5.08
CA LEU A 92 -6.81 -2.42 4.99
C LEU A 92 -5.41 -2.32 5.63
N PHE A 93 -4.73 -1.19 5.47
CA PHE A 93 -3.43 -0.98 6.08
C PHE A 93 -3.50 -0.99 7.61
N THR A 94 -4.52 -0.35 8.19
CA THR A 94 -4.70 -0.33 9.65
C THR A 94 -5.08 -1.72 10.16
N ASP A 95 -6.02 -2.35 9.46
CA ASP A 95 -6.62 -3.63 9.84
C ASP A 95 -5.61 -4.77 9.81
N ALA A 96 -4.74 -4.83 8.80
CA ALA A 96 -3.65 -5.80 8.72
C ALA A 96 -2.60 -5.55 9.82
N CYS A 97 -2.22 -4.28 10.06
CA CYS A 97 -1.29 -3.92 11.13
C CYS A 97 -1.80 -4.31 12.51
N ASP A 98 -3.07 -4.02 12.82
CA ASP A 98 -3.67 -4.36 14.12
C ASP A 98 -3.69 -5.87 14.37
N ARG A 99 -4.10 -6.64 13.36
CA ARG A 99 -4.13 -8.11 13.45
C ARG A 99 -2.73 -8.68 13.67
N TYR A 100 -1.75 -8.22 12.88
CA TYR A 100 -0.36 -8.60 13.06
C TYR A 100 0.19 -8.24 14.45
N ILE A 101 -0.04 -7.01 14.93
CA ILE A 101 0.44 -6.54 16.24
C ILE A 101 -0.16 -7.38 17.39
N ARG A 102 -1.43 -7.79 17.26
CA ARG A 102 -2.09 -8.68 18.22
C ARG A 102 -1.44 -10.07 18.26
N ALA A 103 -0.95 -10.56 17.13
CA ALA A 103 -0.53 -11.95 16.97
C ALA A 103 0.97 -12.19 17.13
N VAL A 104 1.83 -11.27 16.69
CA VAL A 104 3.28 -11.51 16.63
C VAL A 104 3.89 -11.71 18.03
N ASP A 105 4.72 -12.74 18.22
CA ASP A 105 5.46 -13.00 19.46
C ASP A 105 6.82 -12.28 19.48
N SER A 106 6.78 -10.97 19.30
CA SER A 106 7.98 -10.15 19.40
C SER A 106 7.63 -8.72 19.81
N PRO A 107 7.95 -8.30 21.06
CA PRO A 107 7.72 -6.93 21.53
C PRO A 107 8.38 -5.87 20.65
N ALA A 108 9.55 -6.19 20.11
CA ALA A 108 10.27 -5.36 19.16
C ALA A 108 9.47 -5.14 17.87
N LYS A 109 8.99 -6.21 17.23
CA LYS A 109 8.22 -6.12 15.98
C LYS A 109 6.85 -5.47 16.19
N MET A 110 6.18 -5.76 17.31
CA MET A 110 4.95 -5.07 17.70
C MET A 110 5.13 -3.56 17.75
N ALA A 111 6.11 -3.10 18.54
CA ALA A 111 6.35 -1.68 18.76
C ALA A 111 6.75 -0.97 17.47
N TRP A 112 7.62 -1.60 16.65
CA TRP A 112 8.01 -1.07 15.36
C TRP A 112 6.81 -0.96 14.41
N MET A 113 5.99 -2.00 14.29
CA MET A 113 4.81 -1.99 13.41
C MET A 113 3.79 -0.93 13.83
N ALA A 114 3.55 -0.79 15.14
CA ALA A 114 2.65 0.23 15.67
C ALA A 114 3.11 1.64 15.28
N LYS A 115 4.42 1.90 15.38
CA LYS A 115 5.04 3.19 15.01
C LYS A 115 5.03 3.44 13.50
N GLU A 116 5.31 2.41 12.70
CA GLU A 116 5.31 2.52 11.24
C GLU A 116 3.89 2.82 10.71
N ARG A 117 2.89 2.12 11.23
CA ARG A 117 1.48 2.39 10.93
C ARG A 117 1.07 3.81 11.34
N GLU A 118 1.38 4.21 12.56
CA GLU A 118 1.07 5.55 13.08
C GLU A 118 1.70 6.64 12.19
N ALA A 119 2.97 6.49 11.81
CA ALA A 119 3.65 7.42 10.93
C ALA A 119 3.00 7.50 9.54
N GLY A 120 2.65 6.36 8.94
CA GLY A 120 1.96 6.33 7.65
C GLY A 120 0.59 7.01 7.68
N LEU A 121 -0.21 6.77 8.74
CA LEU A 121 -1.51 7.40 8.93
C LEU A 121 -1.39 8.91 9.21
N ASN A 122 -0.38 9.31 9.98
CA ASN A 122 -0.11 10.73 10.23
C ASN A 122 0.29 11.43 8.94
N TYR A 123 1.16 10.82 8.12
CA TYR A 123 1.54 11.37 6.83
C TYR A 123 0.33 11.49 5.88
N TRP A 124 -0.53 10.47 5.81
CA TRP A 124 -1.77 10.51 5.03
C TRP A 124 -2.66 11.72 5.38
N LYS A 125 -2.71 12.08 6.67
CA LYS A 125 -3.46 13.22 7.20
C LYS A 125 -2.66 14.51 7.27
N SER A 126 -1.41 14.51 6.82
CA SER A 126 -0.55 15.68 6.85
C SER A 126 -0.83 16.60 5.66
N PRO A 127 -0.70 17.93 5.83
CA PRO A 127 -0.69 18.87 4.72
C PRO A 127 0.34 18.49 3.65
N GLY A 128 -0.01 18.73 2.39
CA GLY A 128 0.94 18.60 1.29
C GLY A 128 2.09 19.59 1.38
N LEU A 129 3.22 19.28 0.76
CA LEU A 129 4.40 20.15 0.73
C LEU A 129 4.18 21.34 -0.22
N ILE A 130 3.67 21.08 -1.42
CA ILE A 130 3.42 22.09 -2.46
C ILE A 130 2.02 22.68 -2.34
N VAL A 131 1.06 21.90 -1.84
CA VAL A 131 -0.34 22.33 -1.63
C VAL A 131 -0.69 22.22 -0.13
N PRO A 132 -0.12 23.07 0.73
CA PRO A 132 -0.22 22.94 2.19
C PRO A 132 -1.60 23.26 2.77
N THR A 133 -2.53 23.77 1.95
CA THR A 133 -3.91 24.01 2.37
C THR A 133 -4.77 22.76 2.43
N HIS A 134 -4.26 21.62 1.92
CA HIS A 134 -4.98 20.36 1.84
C HIS A 134 -4.09 19.22 2.32
N THR A 135 -4.68 18.22 2.96
CA THR A 135 -3.95 17.01 3.35
C THR A 135 -3.70 16.09 2.16
N THR A 136 -2.78 15.14 2.29
CA THR A 136 -2.59 14.08 1.27
C THR A 136 -3.92 13.36 0.99
N GLU A 137 -4.69 13.07 2.04
CA GLU A 137 -6.03 12.50 1.94
C GLU A 137 -6.99 13.38 1.12
N ASP A 138 -7.04 14.68 1.40
CA ASP A 138 -7.90 15.61 0.68
C ASP A 138 -7.55 15.68 -0.80
N LEU A 139 -6.25 15.76 -1.12
CA LEU A 139 -5.75 15.81 -2.50
C LEU A 139 -6.10 14.52 -3.26
N PHE A 140 -5.89 13.37 -2.65
CA PHE A 140 -6.22 12.07 -3.24
C PHE A 140 -7.73 11.93 -3.46
N ASN A 141 -8.55 12.22 -2.45
CA ASN A 141 -10.00 12.14 -2.54
C ASN A 141 -10.57 13.14 -3.56
N ALA A 142 -10.04 14.37 -3.62
CA ALA A 142 -10.43 15.35 -4.63
C ALA A 142 -10.11 14.85 -6.05
N MET A 143 -8.93 14.25 -6.24
CA MET A 143 -8.56 13.65 -7.52
C MET A 143 -9.44 12.45 -7.89
N LEU A 144 -9.85 11.62 -6.93
CA LEU A 144 -10.63 10.41 -7.19
C LEU A 144 -12.11 10.70 -7.44
N TYR A 145 -12.71 11.54 -6.58
CA TYR A 145 -14.14 11.81 -6.58
C TYR A 145 -14.51 13.08 -7.36
N GLY A 146 -13.67 14.12 -7.32
CA GLY A 146 -13.93 15.37 -8.02
C GLY A 146 -13.83 15.25 -9.54
N THR A 147 -12.96 14.36 -10.03
CA THR A 147 -12.87 13.97 -11.45
C THR A 147 -13.93 12.95 -11.86
N HIS A 148 -14.72 12.44 -10.91
CA HIS A 148 -15.66 11.33 -11.11
C HIS A 148 -15.03 10.02 -11.60
N LEU A 149 -13.72 9.79 -11.34
CA LEU A 149 -13.09 8.48 -11.60
C LEU A 149 -13.76 7.38 -10.78
N ILE A 150 -14.19 7.69 -9.55
CA ILE A 150 -15.05 6.82 -8.75
C ILE A 150 -16.24 7.64 -8.24
N HIS A 151 -17.42 7.02 -8.21
CA HIS A 151 -18.58 7.64 -7.60
C HIS A 151 -18.36 7.84 -6.10
N SER A 152 -18.45 9.09 -5.67
CA SER A 152 -18.60 9.45 -4.26
C SER A 152 -19.98 9.03 -3.74
N LEU A 153 -20.10 8.82 -2.43
CA LEU A 153 -21.42 8.75 -1.81
C LEU A 153 -22.19 10.06 -2.06
N PRO A 154 -23.52 10.03 -2.27
CA PRO A 154 -24.30 11.23 -2.57
C PRO A 154 -24.07 12.36 -1.55
N ALA A 155 -23.93 12.01 -0.26
CA ALA A 155 -23.71 12.95 0.83
C ALA A 155 -22.37 13.70 0.77
N THR A 156 -21.33 13.15 0.15
CA THR A 156 -19.99 13.76 0.08
C THR A 156 -19.61 14.25 -1.31
N SER A 157 -20.41 13.94 -2.33
CA SER A 157 -20.14 14.24 -3.74
C SER A 157 -19.88 15.72 -4.00
N LYS A 158 -20.78 16.59 -3.53
CA LYS A 158 -20.65 18.04 -3.71
C LYS A 158 -19.38 18.59 -3.05
N ARG A 159 -19.05 18.12 -1.85
CA ARG A 159 -17.84 18.54 -1.12
C ARG A 159 -16.57 18.19 -1.90
N HIS A 160 -16.42 16.95 -2.36
CA HIS A 160 -15.21 16.56 -3.10
C HIS A 160 -15.07 17.31 -4.42
N LEU A 161 -16.18 17.55 -5.13
CA LEU A 161 -16.19 18.35 -6.36
C LEU A 161 -15.79 19.81 -6.11
N ASP A 162 -16.35 20.44 -5.07
CA ASP A 162 -16.03 21.82 -4.72
C ASP A 162 -14.57 21.95 -4.27
N THR A 163 -14.06 21.01 -3.45
CA THR A 163 -12.65 20.93 -3.07
C THR A 163 -11.75 20.78 -4.30
N PHE A 164 -12.09 19.89 -5.23
CA PHE A 164 -11.31 19.70 -6.46
C PHE A 164 -11.25 20.97 -7.32
N ARG A 165 -12.38 21.68 -7.48
CA ARG A 165 -12.43 22.96 -8.19
C ARG A 165 -11.57 24.03 -7.52
N VAL A 166 -11.61 24.13 -6.19
CA VAL A 166 -10.77 25.06 -5.43
C VAL A 166 -9.29 24.75 -5.65
N ILE A 167 -8.89 23.49 -5.59
CA ILE A 167 -7.50 23.09 -5.80
C ILE A 167 -7.05 23.44 -7.22
N LEU A 168 -7.81 23.08 -8.26
CA LEU A 168 -7.46 23.33 -9.65
C LEU A 168 -7.37 24.82 -9.99
N ASN A 169 -8.27 25.64 -9.44
CA ASN A 169 -8.28 27.08 -9.71
C ASN A 169 -7.09 27.81 -9.06
N ASN A 170 -6.53 27.26 -7.98
CA ASN A 170 -5.46 27.90 -7.21
C ASN A 170 -4.09 27.24 -7.38
N THR A 171 -4.01 26.07 -8.03
CA THR A 171 -2.78 25.30 -8.16
C THR A 171 -2.54 24.91 -9.63
N PRO A 172 -1.39 25.25 -10.22
CA PRO A 172 -1.03 24.76 -11.55
C PRO A 172 -1.10 23.23 -11.61
N GLN A 173 -1.78 22.68 -12.61
CA GLN A 173 -2.05 21.24 -12.74
C GLN A 173 -0.80 20.37 -12.55
N LYS A 174 0.35 20.76 -13.12
CA LYS A 174 1.61 20.02 -12.98
C LYS A 174 2.09 19.95 -11.53
N LYS A 175 1.91 21.01 -10.75
CA LYS A 175 2.26 21.04 -9.32
C LYS A 175 1.33 20.12 -8.51
N LEU A 176 0.04 20.12 -8.82
CA LEU A 176 -0.91 19.22 -8.18
C LEU A 176 -0.57 17.75 -8.46
N LEU A 177 -0.30 17.40 -9.73
CA LEU A 177 0.08 16.04 -10.10
C LEU A 177 1.39 15.61 -9.42
N PHE A 178 2.37 16.52 -9.32
CA PHE A 178 3.62 16.27 -8.61
C PHE A 178 3.35 15.95 -7.14
N GLU A 179 2.56 16.80 -6.48
CA GLU A 179 2.23 16.66 -5.07
C GLU A 179 1.52 15.33 -4.82
N VAL A 180 0.48 15.01 -5.58
CA VAL A 180 -0.26 13.75 -5.45
C VAL A 180 0.66 12.55 -5.66
N HIS A 181 1.49 12.55 -6.70
CA HIS A 181 2.41 11.45 -6.97
C HIS A 181 3.44 11.28 -5.85
N GLY A 182 4.10 12.37 -5.43
CA GLY A 182 5.11 12.36 -4.37
C GLY A 182 4.55 11.90 -3.03
N SER A 183 3.36 12.38 -2.67
CA SER A 183 2.70 12.00 -1.43
C SER A 183 2.26 10.54 -1.43
N LEU A 184 1.69 10.04 -2.54
CA LEU A 184 1.34 8.62 -2.66
C LEU A 184 2.57 7.70 -2.60
N ARG A 185 3.70 8.09 -3.19
CA ARG A 185 4.95 7.32 -3.07
C ARG A 185 5.47 7.32 -1.63
N THR A 186 5.39 8.44 -0.94
CA THR A 186 5.83 8.53 0.45
C THR A 186 4.97 7.67 1.35
N VAL A 187 3.65 7.70 1.17
CA VAL A 187 2.70 6.81 1.86
C VAL A 187 3.01 5.33 1.59
N LEU A 188 3.31 5.00 0.33
CA LEU A 188 3.64 3.63 -0.07
C LEU A 188 4.91 3.10 0.58
N ASN A 189 5.85 3.97 0.98
CA ASN A 189 7.05 3.54 1.72
C ASN A 189 6.67 2.92 3.07
N TYR A 190 5.76 3.55 3.83
CA TYR A 190 5.27 3.02 5.11
C TYR A 190 4.51 1.69 4.92
N VAL A 191 3.63 1.65 3.90
CA VAL A 191 2.89 0.44 3.53
C VAL A 191 3.84 -0.70 3.16
N SER A 192 4.85 -0.42 2.34
CA SER A 192 5.83 -1.41 1.91
C SER A 192 6.70 -1.90 3.07
N ALA A 193 7.13 -1.00 3.95
CA ALA A 193 7.93 -1.37 5.11
C ALA A 193 7.16 -2.32 6.04
N ALA A 194 5.89 -2.04 6.31
CA ALA A 194 5.01 -2.93 7.04
C ALA A 194 4.80 -4.27 6.33
N ALA A 195 4.49 -4.25 5.03
CA ALA A 195 4.22 -5.46 4.25
C ALA A 195 5.40 -6.44 4.23
N VAL A 196 6.64 -5.96 4.08
CA VAL A 196 7.82 -6.84 4.06
C VAL A 196 8.04 -7.50 5.42
N VAL A 197 7.84 -6.78 6.52
CA VAL A 197 7.95 -7.34 7.88
C VAL A 197 6.87 -8.37 8.15
N MET A 198 5.61 -8.06 7.80
CA MET A 198 4.51 -9.03 7.92
C MET A 198 4.75 -10.27 7.07
N HIS A 199 5.22 -10.11 5.83
CA HIS A 199 5.45 -11.21 4.92
C HIS A 199 6.45 -12.23 5.47
N GLN A 200 7.57 -11.78 6.05
CA GLN A 200 8.57 -12.67 6.65
C GLN A 200 7.96 -13.55 7.75
N ASP A 201 7.18 -12.95 8.64
CA ASP A 201 6.58 -13.68 9.77
C ASP A 201 5.41 -14.55 9.32
N PHE A 202 4.55 -14.02 8.46
CA PHE A 202 3.37 -14.73 7.97
C PHE A 202 3.76 -15.94 7.13
N ALA A 203 4.79 -15.85 6.29
CA ALA A 203 5.33 -17.00 5.57
C ALA A 203 5.81 -18.11 6.52
N GLU A 204 6.50 -17.75 7.61
CA GLU A 204 6.91 -18.71 8.64
C GLU A 204 5.70 -19.34 9.35
N TRP A 205 4.66 -18.55 9.65
CA TRP A 205 3.45 -19.05 10.31
C TRP A 205 2.68 -20.03 9.42
N LEU A 206 2.64 -19.79 8.11
CA LEU A 206 2.07 -20.72 7.15
C LEU A 206 2.91 -22.00 7.05
N ASN A 207 4.23 -21.88 6.94
CA ASN A 207 5.14 -23.03 6.82
C ASN A 207 5.11 -23.94 8.05
N THR A 208 4.95 -23.37 9.24
CA THR A 208 4.89 -24.11 10.51
C THR A 208 3.48 -24.58 10.87
N GLY A 209 2.47 -24.27 10.06
CA GLY A 209 1.06 -24.58 10.37
C GLY A 209 0.49 -23.79 11.55
N ALA A 210 1.14 -22.71 11.94
CA ALA A 210 0.73 -21.84 13.04
C ALA A 210 -0.39 -20.86 12.65
N ALA A 211 -0.58 -20.62 11.35
CA ALA A 211 -1.69 -19.88 10.75
C ALA A 211 -2.36 -20.72 9.65
N PRO A 212 -3.68 -20.62 9.46
CA PRO A 212 -4.34 -21.27 8.34
C PRO A 212 -3.96 -20.57 7.02
N PRO A 213 -3.91 -21.30 5.90
CA PRO A 213 -3.66 -20.71 4.59
C PRO A 213 -4.79 -19.74 4.20
N PRO A 214 -4.48 -18.61 3.55
CA PRO A 214 -5.51 -17.68 3.10
C PRO A 214 -6.42 -18.32 2.04
N GLU A 215 -7.72 -18.05 2.12
CA GLU A 215 -8.75 -18.54 1.20
C GLU A 215 -9.10 -17.51 0.10
N ILE A 216 -8.48 -16.33 0.15
CA ILE A 216 -8.70 -15.29 -0.86
C ILE A 216 -8.24 -15.73 -2.25
N MET A 217 -9.06 -15.47 -3.26
CA MET A 217 -8.68 -15.64 -4.65
C MET A 217 -7.98 -14.38 -5.16
N TRP A 218 -6.82 -14.58 -5.76
CA TRP A 218 -5.99 -13.48 -6.23
C TRP A 218 -6.53 -13.00 -7.58
N PRO A 219 -6.80 -11.70 -7.80
CA PRO A 219 -7.19 -11.21 -9.13
C PRO A 219 -6.35 -11.78 -10.28
N GLU A 220 -5.04 -11.92 -10.10
CA GLU A 220 -4.16 -12.50 -11.11
C GLU A 220 -4.55 -13.94 -11.47
N SER A 221 -4.89 -14.76 -10.47
CA SER A 221 -5.26 -16.16 -10.73
C SER A 221 -6.60 -16.29 -11.47
N VAL A 222 -7.48 -15.27 -11.38
CA VAL A 222 -8.71 -15.19 -12.17
C VAL A 222 -8.40 -14.90 -13.64
N PHE A 223 -7.48 -13.97 -13.90
CA PHE A 223 -7.17 -13.49 -15.25
C PHE A 223 -6.05 -14.27 -15.97
N LEU A 224 -5.26 -15.08 -15.26
CA LEU A 224 -4.23 -15.97 -15.81
C LEU A 224 -4.79 -17.37 -16.17
N SER A 225 -6.11 -17.51 -16.33
CA SER A 225 -6.81 -18.79 -16.53
C SER A 225 -6.63 -19.42 -17.92
N ASP A 226 -5.43 -19.32 -18.50
CA ASP A 226 -4.97 -20.12 -19.64
C ASP A 226 -4.15 -21.35 -19.20
N VAL A 227 -4.57 -22.07 -18.16
CA VAL A 227 -4.13 -23.47 -17.90
C VAL A 227 -5.25 -24.31 -17.28
N VAL A 228 -6.47 -24.18 -17.78
CA VAL A 228 -7.53 -25.19 -17.57
C VAL A 228 -7.78 -25.87 -18.91
N ASN A 229 -6.73 -26.51 -19.44
CA ASN A 229 -6.82 -27.62 -20.39
C ASN A 229 -5.48 -28.39 -20.45
N GLY A 230 -5.21 -29.16 -19.39
CA GLY A 230 -4.74 -30.53 -19.58
C GLY A 230 -3.25 -30.85 -19.60
N LYS A 231 -2.32 -29.98 -19.18
CA LYS A 231 -0.95 -30.39 -18.81
C LYS A 231 -0.41 -29.49 -17.69
N ALA A 232 -0.03 -30.11 -16.57
CA ALA A 232 0.75 -29.43 -15.55
C ALA A 232 2.06 -28.94 -16.18
N PRO A 233 2.47 -27.67 -15.99
CA PRO A 233 3.84 -27.28 -16.24
C PRO A 233 4.71 -28.09 -15.27
N SER A 234 5.67 -28.83 -15.82
CA SER A 234 6.66 -29.57 -15.05
C SER A 234 7.40 -28.62 -14.10
N ASN A 235 7.50 -29.03 -12.84
CA ASN A 235 8.43 -28.48 -11.87
C ASN A 235 9.84 -28.57 -12.44
N ASP A 236 10.36 -27.48 -12.97
CA ASP A 236 11.78 -27.16 -13.16
C ASP A 236 11.77 -25.76 -13.80
N ASP A 237 11.73 -24.74 -12.94
CA ASP A 237 12.56 -23.53 -13.07
C ASP A 237 12.05 -22.43 -12.10
N ASP A 238 13.00 -21.98 -11.27
CA ASP A 238 13.07 -20.71 -10.56
C ASP A 238 12.13 -20.46 -9.36
N VAL A 239 12.45 -21.18 -8.29
CA VAL A 239 12.39 -20.62 -6.93
C VAL A 239 13.54 -19.62 -6.78
N GLU A 240 13.42 -18.41 -7.31
CA GLU A 240 14.22 -17.28 -6.85
C GLU A 240 13.53 -15.94 -7.15
N HIS A 241 13.53 -15.07 -6.12
CA HIS A 241 12.90 -13.75 -6.02
C HIS A 241 11.46 -13.71 -5.51
N PHE A 242 11.27 -13.58 -4.20
CA PHE A 242 10.71 -12.39 -3.53
C PHE A 242 11.03 -12.40 -2.03
#